data_AF-A0A9P1HBM4-F1
#
_entry.id   AF-A0A9P1HBM4-F1
#
_cell.length_a   1.000
_cell.length_b   1.000
_cell.length_c   1.000
_cell.angle_alpha   90.00
_cell.angle_beta   90.00
_cell.angle_gamma   90.00
#
_symmetry.space_group_name_H-M   'P 1'
#
loop_
_entity.id
_entity.type
_entity.pdbx_description
1 polymer ?
#
loop_
_entity_poly.entity_id
_entity_poly.type
_entity_poly.pdbx_seq_one_letter_code
_entity_poly.pdbx_strand_id
1 'polypeptide(L)'
;MSLYAFLKNQESAIVADTLRYLYVDNIFYTTNDPAELVNIYKESKSIFSQVSMNIREYFSNHTDTNSTFSADDQHPDKNPKILGIKYHSTTDTFVMTCQLRSQHTFTKRDLLSSLHSVYDPLGLAAPFLLHFKLLLRQVMNGAIDWKEQVPVDIVNNWNTISTKIGAARIEIPRSIITDEGSNELWIFVDASILAKTACAFYTSSMTRTPLIMGKTKLASKHRALTI
;
A
#
# COMPACT_ATOMS: atom_id res chain seq x y z
N MET A 1 -28.57 -1.26 -15.98
CA MET A 1 -27.67 -2.42 -16.19
C MET A 1 -26.43 -2.16 -15.35
N SER A 2 -25.93 -3.13 -14.57
CA SER A 2 -24.69 -2.93 -13.81
C SER A 2 -23.47 -2.97 -14.75
N LEU A 3 -22.41 -2.23 -14.43
CA LEU A 3 -21.17 -2.24 -15.21
C LEU A 3 -20.62 -3.67 -15.38
N TYR A 4 -20.69 -4.47 -14.33
CA TYR A 4 -20.28 -5.88 -14.35
C TYR A 4 -21.07 -6.71 -15.39
N ALA A 5 -22.39 -6.57 -15.42
CA ALA A 5 -23.23 -7.29 -16.39
C ALA A 5 -22.97 -6.82 -17.83
N PHE A 6 -22.74 -5.51 -18.01
CA PHE A 6 -22.35 -4.95 -19.30
C PHE A 6 -21.01 -5.53 -19.79
N LEU A 7 -19.96 -5.48 -18.95
CA LEU A 7 -18.63 -5.97 -19.31
C LEU A 7 -18.65 -7.47 -19.66
N LYS A 8 -19.43 -8.29 -18.95
CA LYS A 8 -19.57 -9.72 -19.26
C LYS A 8 -20.12 -10.05 -20.65
N ASN A 9 -20.82 -9.11 -21.26
CA ASN A 9 -21.41 -9.28 -22.59
C ASN A 9 -20.53 -8.72 -23.71
N GLN A 10 -19.32 -8.24 -23.38
CA GLN A 10 -18.37 -7.70 -24.37
C GLN A 10 -17.46 -8.81 -24.89
N GLU A 11 -17.33 -8.91 -26.22
CA GLU A 11 -16.40 -9.81 -26.89
C GLU A 11 -15.05 -9.11 -27.09
N SER A 12 -14.27 -9.04 -26.01
CA SER A 12 -12.98 -8.33 -25.99
C SER A 12 -11.97 -9.08 -25.13
N ALA A 13 -10.70 -9.08 -25.58
CA ALA A 13 -9.63 -9.79 -24.88
C ALA A 13 -9.33 -9.19 -23.49
N ILE A 14 -9.52 -7.87 -23.34
CA ILE A 14 -9.19 -7.16 -22.10
C ILE A 14 -10.26 -7.30 -21.01
N VAL A 15 -11.47 -7.77 -21.35
CA VAL A 15 -12.62 -7.82 -20.43
C VAL A 15 -12.34 -8.71 -19.21
N ALA A 16 -11.67 -9.84 -19.41
CA ALA A 16 -11.33 -10.74 -18.32
C ALA A 16 -10.42 -10.04 -17.29
N ASP A 17 -9.42 -9.31 -17.77
CA ASP A 17 -8.52 -8.51 -16.94
C ASP A 17 -9.22 -7.30 -16.32
N THR A 18 -10.07 -6.59 -17.07
CA THR A 18 -10.89 -5.50 -16.54
C THR A 18 -11.73 -5.99 -15.36
N LEU A 19 -12.43 -7.12 -15.50
CA LEU A 19 -13.27 -7.66 -14.43
C LEU A 19 -12.47 -8.10 -13.20
N ARG A 20 -11.23 -8.54 -13.41
CA ARG A 20 -10.33 -9.01 -12.34
C ARG A 20 -9.62 -7.88 -11.61
N TYR A 21 -9.23 -6.84 -12.34
CA TYR A 21 -8.35 -5.78 -11.86
C TYR A 21 -9.04 -4.41 -11.76
N LEU A 22 -10.34 -4.32 -12.04
CA LEU A 22 -11.15 -3.16 -11.68
C LEU A 22 -11.33 -3.11 -10.16
N TYR A 23 -10.82 -2.05 -9.56
CA TYR A 23 -11.02 -1.71 -8.16
C TYR A 23 -11.68 -0.34 -8.05
N VAL A 24 -13.00 -0.33 -7.83
CA VAL A 24 -13.83 0.88 -7.76
C VAL A 24 -13.70 1.71 -9.04
N ASP A 25 -12.88 2.76 -9.03
CA ASP A 25 -12.60 3.70 -10.12
C ASP A 25 -11.22 3.48 -10.78
N ASN A 26 -10.41 2.56 -10.25
CA ASN A 26 -9.08 2.22 -10.75
C ASN A 26 -9.14 0.92 -11.57
N ILE A 27 -8.44 0.84 -12.70
CA ILE A 27 -8.29 -0.39 -13.50
C ILE A 27 -6.81 -0.63 -13.74
N PHE A 28 -6.36 -1.85 -13.54
CA PHE A 28 -4.99 -2.25 -13.82
C PHE A 28 -4.93 -3.24 -14.99
N TYR A 29 -3.93 -3.06 -15.83
CA TYR A 29 -3.58 -4.01 -16.87
C TYR A 29 -2.08 -4.31 -16.77
N THR A 30 -1.70 -5.53 -17.12
CA THR A 30 -0.31 -5.96 -17.08
C THR A 30 0.03 -6.66 -18.39
N THR A 31 1.08 -6.21 -19.06
CA THR A 31 1.62 -6.85 -20.26
C THR A 31 3.12 -6.62 -20.31
N ASN A 32 3.84 -7.55 -20.96
CA ASN A 32 5.25 -7.41 -21.30
C ASN A 32 5.46 -6.90 -22.75
N ASP A 33 4.37 -6.65 -23.49
CA ASP A 33 4.40 -6.14 -24.86
C ASP A 33 3.89 -4.67 -24.90
N PRO A 34 4.76 -3.70 -25.21
CA PRO A 34 4.36 -2.31 -25.40
C PRO A 34 3.27 -2.09 -26.45
N ALA A 35 3.21 -2.93 -27.50
CA ALA A 35 2.18 -2.80 -28.53
C ALA A 35 0.79 -3.18 -28.00
N GLU A 36 0.72 -4.21 -27.16
CA GLU A 36 -0.50 -4.63 -26.48
C GLU A 36 -1.03 -3.51 -25.57
N LEU A 37 -0.15 -2.79 -24.88
CA LEU A 37 -0.54 -1.68 -24.01
C LEU A 37 -1.26 -0.54 -24.76
N VAL A 38 -0.85 -0.24 -26.00
CA VAL A 38 -1.54 0.73 -26.86
C VAL A 38 -2.93 0.22 -27.28
N ASN A 39 -3.05 -1.09 -27.54
CA ASN A 39 -4.33 -1.70 -27.88
C ASN A 39 -5.28 -1.69 -26.67
N ILE A 40 -4.79 -2.04 -25.48
CA ILE A 40 -5.53 -1.97 -24.22
C ILE A 40 -6.08 -0.56 -23.97
N TYR A 41 -5.27 0.49 -24.20
CA TYR A 41 -5.72 1.87 -24.11
C TYR A 41 -6.91 2.13 -25.03
N LYS A 42 -6.79 1.84 -26.33
CA LYS A 42 -7.86 2.08 -27.32
C LYS A 42 -9.12 1.28 -27.02
N GLU A 43 -8.95 0.01 -26.68
CA GLU A 43 -10.06 -0.92 -26.45
C GLU A 43 -10.81 -0.58 -25.16
N SER A 44 -10.09 -0.27 -24.08
CA SER A 44 -10.71 0.17 -22.82
C SER A 44 -11.51 1.46 -22.99
N LYS A 45 -10.99 2.46 -23.72
CA LYS A 45 -11.73 3.68 -24.07
C LYS A 45 -13.00 3.35 -24.84
N SER A 46 -12.89 2.50 -25.88
CA SER A 46 -14.02 2.11 -26.72
C SER A 46 -15.13 1.44 -25.89
N ILE A 47 -14.79 0.43 -25.09
CA ILE A 47 -15.76 -0.33 -24.29
C ILE A 47 -16.49 0.56 -23.29
N PHE A 48 -15.75 1.37 -22.51
CA PHE A 48 -16.37 2.20 -21.48
C PHE A 48 -17.15 3.39 -22.05
N SER A 49 -16.79 3.87 -23.24
CA SER A 49 -17.58 4.91 -23.92
C SER A 49 -19.00 4.45 -24.27
N GLN A 50 -19.22 3.16 -24.52
CA GLN A 50 -20.56 2.60 -24.81
C GLN A 50 -21.52 2.76 -23.63
N VAL A 51 -21.00 2.84 -22.40
CA VAL A 51 -21.76 3.10 -21.17
C VAL A 51 -21.58 4.52 -20.66
N SER A 52 -21.16 5.44 -21.53
CA SER A 52 -20.93 6.86 -21.21
C SER A 52 -19.92 7.08 -20.06
N MET A 53 -18.97 6.15 -19.89
CA MET A 53 -17.87 6.28 -18.95
C MET A 53 -16.60 6.69 -19.69
N ASN A 54 -15.98 7.79 -19.25
CA ASN A 54 -14.71 8.26 -19.78
C ASN A 54 -13.57 7.81 -18.88
N ILE A 55 -12.85 6.75 -19.26
CA ILE A 55 -11.59 6.40 -18.60
C ILE A 55 -10.55 7.46 -18.97
N ARG A 56 -9.78 7.91 -17.99
CA ARG A 56 -8.76 8.95 -18.08
C ARG A 56 -7.61 8.62 -17.15
N GLU A 57 -6.61 9.49 -17.10
CA GLU A 57 -5.45 9.37 -16.21
C GLU A 57 -4.63 8.08 -16.44
N TYR A 58 -4.49 7.69 -17.71
CA TYR A 58 -3.64 6.60 -18.15
C TYR A 58 -2.16 6.92 -17.90
N PHE A 59 -1.44 5.93 -17.42
CA PHE A 59 0.01 5.93 -17.31
C PHE A 59 0.53 4.48 -17.29
N SER A 60 1.80 4.31 -17.62
CA SER A 60 2.51 3.04 -17.55
C SER A 60 3.97 3.24 -17.15
N ASN A 61 4.68 2.16 -16.85
CA ASN A 61 6.14 2.14 -16.62
C ASN A 61 6.97 2.25 -17.92
N HIS A 62 6.32 2.33 -19.09
CA HIS A 62 6.99 2.44 -20.37
C HIS A 62 6.78 3.85 -20.97
N THR A 63 7.87 4.61 -21.10
CA THR A 63 7.80 6.04 -21.44
C THR A 63 7.27 6.30 -22.84
N ASP A 64 7.65 5.46 -23.80
CA ASP A 64 7.34 5.69 -25.21
C ASP A 64 5.86 5.42 -25.49
N THR A 65 5.28 4.43 -24.82
CA THR A 65 3.84 4.15 -24.92
C THR A 65 3.01 5.23 -24.25
N ASN A 66 3.48 5.83 -23.15
CA ASN A 66 2.78 6.96 -22.52
C ASN A 66 2.64 8.15 -23.49
N SER A 67 3.60 8.35 -24.39
CA SER A 67 3.52 9.42 -25.41
C SER A 67 2.45 9.18 -26.47
N THR A 68 1.94 7.95 -26.58
CA THR A 68 0.87 7.59 -27.54
C THR A 68 -0.54 7.88 -27.02
N PHE A 69 -0.68 8.09 -25.71
CA PHE A 69 -1.97 8.44 -25.10
C PHE A 69 -2.35 9.87 -25.42
N SER A 70 -3.64 10.14 -25.60
CA SER A 70 -4.13 11.51 -25.81
C SER A 70 -3.77 12.39 -24.61
N ALA A 71 -3.47 13.67 -24.85
CA ALA A 71 -3.03 14.58 -23.78
C ALA A 71 -4.06 14.71 -22.64
N ASP A 72 -5.36 14.67 -22.98
CA ASP A 72 -6.47 14.73 -22.01
C ASP A 72 -6.64 13.44 -21.20
N ASP A 73 -6.10 12.32 -21.70
CA ASP A 73 -6.17 11.02 -21.06
C ASP A 73 -4.93 10.69 -20.22
N GLN A 74 -3.83 11.45 -20.33
CA GLN A 74 -2.60 11.17 -19.56
C GLN A 74 -2.76 11.56 -18.09
N HIS A 75 -2.18 10.75 -17.20
CA HIS A 75 -2.11 11.11 -15.79
C HIS A 75 -1.28 12.41 -15.61
N PRO A 76 -1.78 13.43 -14.89
CA PRO A 76 -1.10 14.72 -14.77
C PRO A 76 0.20 14.66 -13.92
N ASP A 77 0.25 13.76 -12.94
CA ASP A 77 1.45 13.47 -12.15
C ASP A 77 2.26 12.33 -12.79
N LYS A 78 3.59 12.49 -12.85
CA LYS A 78 4.52 11.45 -13.31
C LYS A 78 4.70 10.33 -12.28
N ASN A 79 4.38 10.56 -11.01
CA ASN A 79 4.51 9.60 -9.93
C ASN A 79 3.18 9.44 -9.17
N PRO A 80 2.15 8.91 -9.84
CA PRO A 80 0.81 8.82 -9.28
C PRO A 80 0.76 7.97 -8.01
N LYS A 81 -0.33 8.12 -7.27
CA LYS A 81 -0.66 7.18 -6.19
C LYS A 81 -1.58 6.09 -6.75
N ILE A 82 -1.14 4.84 -6.63
CA ILE A 82 -1.95 3.67 -6.94
C ILE A 82 -2.53 3.14 -5.63
N LEU A 83 -3.85 3.11 -5.52
CA LEU A 83 -4.56 2.63 -4.32
C LEU A 83 -4.05 3.27 -3.01
N GLY A 84 -3.60 4.53 -3.08
CA GLY A 84 -3.06 5.30 -1.96
C GLY A 84 -1.55 5.21 -1.74
N ILE A 85 -0.83 4.33 -2.46
CA ILE A 85 0.65 4.18 -2.37
C ILE A 85 1.30 4.91 -3.55
N LYS A 86 2.38 5.66 -3.31
CA LYS A 86 3.12 6.32 -4.39
C LYS A 86 3.79 5.28 -5.29
N TYR A 87 3.64 5.44 -6.59
CA TYR A 87 4.27 4.59 -7.59
C TYR A 87 5.22 5.41 -8.47
N HIS A 88 6.48 4.99 -8.55
CA HIS A 88 7.45 5.53 -9.50
C HIS A 88 7.46 4.61 -10.72
N SER A 89 6.79 5.05 -11.78
CA SER A 89 6.65 4.28 -13.01
C SER A 89 8.00 4.05 -13.70
N THR A 90 8.92 5.02 -13.64
CA THR A 90 10.24 4.94 -14.29
C THR A 90 11.14 3.85 -13.71
N THR A 91 11.03 3.59 -12.40
CA THR A 91 11.80 2.54 -11.71
C THR A 91 10.97 1.29 -11.43
N ASP A 92 9.69 1.30 -11.80
CA ASP A 92 8.70 0.27 -11.48
C ASP A 92 8.66 -0.10 -9.98
N THR A 93 8.65 0.92 -9.11
CA THR A 93 8.68 0.74 -7.64
C THR A 93 7.54 1.44 -6.93
N PHE A 94 6.95 0.75 -5.96
CA PHE A 94 6.10 1.36 -4.94
C PHE A 94 6.96 1.98 -3.85
N VAL A 95 6.58 3.16 -3.40
CA VAL A 95 7.28 3.90 -2.36
C VAL A 95 6.30 4.32 -1.28
N MET A 96 6.68 3.98 -0.05
CA MET A 96 5.98 4.37 1.16
C MET A 96 6.93 5.16 2.06
N THR A 97 6.39 6.16 2.74
CA THR A 97 7.12 6.92 3.75
C THR A 97 6.41 6.75 5.09
N CYS A 98 7.15 6.23 6.07
CA CYS A 98 6.71 6.18 7.45
C CYS A 98 7.27 7.40 8.17
N GLN A 99 6.44 8.41 8.36
CA GLN A 99 6.77 9.61 9.11
C GLN A 99 5.59 9.96 10.01
N LEU A 100 5.83 9.94 11.32
CA LEU A 100 4.84 10.41 12.29
C LEU A 100 5.22 11.82 12.73
N ARG A 101 4.21 12.64 13.02
CA ARG A 101 4.45 14.01 13.46
C ARG A 101 5.00 14.01 14.88
N SER A 102 5.98 14.86 15.14
CA SER A 102 6.43 15.22 16.49
C SER A 102 5.76 16.52 16.90
N GLN A 103 5.31 16.61 18.16
CA GLN A 103 4.59 17.78 18.67
C GLN A 103 4.94 18.05 20.14
N HIS A 104 4.76 19.28 20.59
CA HIS A 104 4.98 19.66 21.99
C HIS A 104 3.92 19.08 22.93
N THR A 105 2.70 18.87 22.43
CA THR A 105 1.60 18.26 23.17
C THR A 105 0.84 17.34 22.25
N PHE A 106 0.22 16.31 22.82
CA PHE A 106 -0.70 15.41 22.11
C PHE A 106 -1.95 15.20 22.96
N THR A 107 -3.10 15.06 22.31
CA THR A 107 -4.27 14.40 22.89
C THR A 107 -4.31 12.93 22.50
N LYS A 108 -5.17 12.15 23.16
CA LYS A 108 -5.45 10.76 22.75
C LYS A 108 -5.91 10.68 21.28
N ARG A 109 -6.69 11.66 20.80
CA ARG A 109 -7.10 11.76 19.39
C ARG A 109 -5.92 12.00 18.47
N ASP A 110 -4.99 12.87 18.85
CA ASP A 110 -3.86 13.24 17.99
C ASP A 110 -2.89 12.06 17.81
N LEU A 111 -2.62 11.29 18.88
CA LEU A 111 -1.80 10.07 18.79
C LEU A 111 -2.42 9.05 17.82
N LEU A 112 -3.73 8.81 17.96
CA LEU A 112 -4.47 7.90 17.09
C LEU A 112 -4.43 8.40 15.63
N SER A 113 -4.73 9.67 15.40
CA SER A 113 -4.71 10.28 14.07
C SER A 113 -3.32 10.24 13.44
N SER A 114 -2.26 10.50 14.22
CA SER A 114 -0.88 10.46 13.74
C SER A 114 -0.48 9.05 13.35
N LEU A 115 -0.82 8.05 14.17
CA LEU A 115 -0.56 6.64 13.87
C LEU A 115 -1.26 6.17 12.59
N HIS A 116 -2.54 6.52 12.43
CA HIS A 116 -3.34 6.15 11.26
C HIS A 116 -3.08 7.00 10.01
N SER A 117 -2.29 8.07 10.12
CA SER A 117 -1.87 8.84 8.96
C SER A 117 -0.86 8.10 8.08
N VAL A 118 -0.17 7.10 8.64
CA VAL A 118 0.71 6.21 7.89
C VAL A 118 -0.14 5.15 7.19
N TYR A 119 -0.36 5.34 5.90
CA TYR A 119 -1.07 4.37 5.06
C TYR A 119 -0.16 3.21 4.67
N ASP A 120 -0.34 2.06 5.32
CA ASP A 120 0.50 0.86 5.17
C ASP A 120 -0.38 -0.40 4.98
N PRO A 121 -0.98 -0.60 3.79
CA PRO A 121 -1.88 -1.73 3.53
C PRO A 121 -1.16 -3.09 3.53
N LEU A 122 0.15 -3.10 3.25
CA LEU A 122 0.99 -4.30 3.22
C LEU A 122 1.70 -4.56 4.57
N GLY A 123 1.57 -3.68 5.55
CA GLY A 123 2.17 -3.81 6.88
C GLY A 123 3.70 -3.80 6.88
N LEU A 124 4.32 -3.11 5.93
CA LEU A 124 5.78 -3.04 5.75
C LEU A 124 6.42 -2.08 6.74
N ALA A 125 5.70 -1.04 7.15
CA ALA A 125 6.09 -0.13 8.21
C ALA A 125 5.74 -0.69 9.60
N ALA A 126 5.10 -1.86 9.68
CA ALA A 126 4.70 -2.46 10.95
C ALA A 126 5.82 -2.56 12.01
N PRO A 127 7.10 -2.83 11.69
CA PRO A 127 8.20 -2.78 12.66
C PRO A 127 8.39 -1.40 13.29
N PHE A 128 8.24 -0.34 12.49
CA PHE A 128 8.31 1.05 12.96
C PHE A 128 7.09 1.44 13.78
N LEU A 129 5.91 0.97 13.37
CA LEU A 129 4.63 1.33 13.99
C LEU A 129 4.33 0.60 15.30
N LEU A 130 5.03 -0.49 15.61
CA LEU A 130 4.75 -1.30 16.80
C LEU A 130 4.89 -0.50 18.10
N HIS A 131 5.95 0.28 18.26
CA HIS A 131 6.18 1.06 19.47
C HIS A 131 5.10 2.14 19.68
N PHE A 132 4.66 2.79 18.60
CA PHE A 132 3.56 3.74 18.65
C PHE A 132 2.22 3.08 18.99
N LYS A 133 1.96 1.88 18.45
CA LYS A 133 0.79 1.06 18.82
C LYS A 133 0.80 0.71 20.32
N LEU A 134 1.97 0.41 20.89
CA LEU A 134 2.12 0.13 22.32
C LEU A 134 1.84 1.37 23.18
N LEU A 135 2.38 2.54 22.81
CA LEU A 135 2.12 3.80 23.48
C LEU A 135 0.64 4.19 23.41
N LEU A 136 0.03 4.09 22.23
CA LEU A 136 -1.39 4.35 22.06
C LEU A 136 -2.20 3.40 22.94
N ARG A 137 -1.87 2.10 23.00
CA ARG A 137 -2.53 1.16 23.91
C ARG A 137 -2.38 1.56 25.38
N GLN A 138 -1.24 2.11 25.81
CA GLN A 138 -1.08 2.60 27.17
C GLN A 138 -2.04 3.76 27.46
N VAL A 139 -2.10 4.76 26.58
CA VAL A 139 -3.01 5.92 26.71
C VAL A 139 -4.48 5.52 26.64
N MET A 140 -4.83 4.59 25.74
CA MET A 140 -6.20 4.11 25.57
C MET A 140 -6.73 3.35 26.79
N ASN A 141 -5.86 2.67 27.55
CA ASN A 141 -6.22 1.98 28.78
C ASN A 141 -6.25 2.89 30.02
N GLY A 142 -5.71 4.11 29.92
CA GLY A 142 -5.75 5.09 30.99
C GLY A 142 -7.06 5.89 31.03
N ALA A 143 -7.29 6.61 32.11
CA ALA A 143 -8.47 7.44 32.34
C ALA A 143 -8.44 8.82 31.62
N ILE A 144 -7.63 8.96 30.58
CA ILE A 144 -7.44 10.23 29.83
C ILE A 144 -8.58 10.39 28.81
N ASP A 145 -9.23 11.55 28.75
CA ASP A 145 -10.26 11.80 27.73
C ASP A 145 -9.65 12.07 26.33
N TRP A 146 -10.46 11.94 25.28
CA TRP A 146 -10.06 12.12 23.88
C TRP A 146 -9.45 13.48 23.55
N LYS A 147 -9.87 14.54 24.26
CA LYS A 147 -9.38 15.92 24.08
C LYS A 147 -8.38 16.34 25.15
N GLU A 148 -8.16 15.51 26.16
CA GLU A 148 -7.23 15.79 27.24
C GLU A 148 -5.79 15.53 26.78
N GLN A 149 -4.86 16.34 27.28
CA GLN A 149 -3.44 16.18 26.99
C GLN A 149 -2.89 14.90 27.63
N VAL A 150 -2.10 14.16 26.88
CA VAL A 150 -1.41 12.98 27.43
C VAL A 150 -0.23 13.39 28.30
N PRO A 151 0.20 12.56 29.27
CA PRO A 151 1.36 12.84 30.10
C PRO A 151 2.61 13.15 29.27
N VAL A 152 3.44 14.06 29.78
CA VAL A 152 4.66 14.53 29.11
C VAL A 152 5.62 13.38 28.75
N ASP A 153 5.67 12.32 29.57
CA ASP A 153 6.49 11.14 29.29
C ASP A 153 6.06 10.40 28.02
N ILE A 154 4.76 10.35 27.74
CA ILE A 154 4.23 9.74 26.50
C ILE A 154 4.62 10.60 25.30
N VAL A 155 4.51 11.93 25.41
CA VAL A 155 4.92 12.87 24.37
C VAL A 155 6.42 12.73 24.07
N ASN A 156 7.25 12.70 25.12
CA ASN A 156 8.69 12.55 25.00
C ASN A 156 9.08 11.22 24.36
N ASN A 157 8.45 10.11 24.76
CA ASN A 157 8.71 8.80 24.16
C ASN A 157 8.27 8.76 22.69
N TRP A 158 7.07 9.27 22.39
CA TRP A 158 6.58 9.39 21.02
C TRP A 158 7.55 10.18 20.14
N ASN A 159 7.96 11.37 20.58
CA ASN A 159 8.88 12.22 19.83
C ASN A 159 10.27 11.57 19.68
N THR A 160 10.76 10.87 20.71
CA THR A 160 12.03 10.14 20.65
C THR A 160 11.99 9.05 19.58
N ILE A 161 10.93 8.24 19.56
CA ILE A 161 10.76 7.17 18.57
C ILE A 161 10.56 7.77 17.17
N SER A 162 9.74 8.82 17.06
CA SER A 162 9.50 9.56 15.81
C SER A 162 10.79 10.09 15.21
N THR A 163 11.64 10.75 16.01
CA THR A 163 12.93 11.28 15.56
C THR A 163 13.90 10.16 15.17
N LYS A 164 13.92 9.04 15.89
CA LYS A 164 14.78 7.89 15.55
C LYS A 164 14.40 7.24 14.22
N ILE A 165 13.11 7.12 13.94
CA ILE A 165 12.61 6.60 12.66
C ILE A 165 12.81 7.64 11.55
N GLY A 166 12.65 8.93 11.89
CA GLY A 166 12.71 10.04 10.95
C GLY A 166 11.61 9.91 9.89
N ALA A 167 12.01 10.06 8.63
CA ALA A 167 11.16 9.81 7.47
C ALA A 167 11.59 8.52 6.77
N ALA A 168 11.43 7.39 7.45
CA ALA A 168 11.83 6.09 6.93
C ALA A 168 11.13 5.83 5.58
N ARG A 169 11.93 5.66 4.53
CA ARG A 169 11.48 5.41 3.16
C ARG A 169 11.61 3.92 2.87
N ILE A 170 10.50 3.30 2.50
CA ILE A 170 10.43 1.89 2.10
C ILE A 170 10.12 1.86 0.61
N GLU A 171 10.94 1.15 -0.15
CA GLU A 171 10.77 0.95 -1.59
C GLU A 171 10.62 -0.53 -1.90
N ILE A 172 9.63 -0.86 -2.73
CA ILE A 172 9.32 -2.25 -3.10
C ILE A 172 9.11 -2.31 -4.61
N PRO A 173 9.82 -3.21 -5.32
CA PRO A 173 9.54 -3.48 -6.73
C PRO A 173 8.09 -3.89 -6.93
N ARG A 174 7.39 -3.32 -7.92
CA ARG A 174 6.02 -3.71 -8.24
C ARG A 174 5.97 -5.18 -8.68
N SER A 175 6.91 -5.60 -9.54
CA SER A 175 7.09 -7.00 -9.89
C SER A 175 8.14 -7.63 -8.97
N ILE A 176 7.70 -8.61 -8.19
CA ILE A 176 8.59 -9.44 -7.36
C ILE A 176 8.79 -10.82 -7.97
N ILE A 177 7.93 -11.25 -8.89
CA ILE A 177 7.99 -12.57 -9.51
C ILE A 177 8.99 -12.54 -10.66
N THR A 178 9.85 -13.56 -10.71
CA THR A 178 10.79 -13.79 -11.80
C THR A 178 10.41 -15.08 -12.53
N ASP A 179 10.55 -15.08 -13.85
CA ASP A 179 10.32 -16.29 -14.67
C ASP A 179 11.47 -17.31 -14.53
N GLU A 180 12.59 -16.87 -13.97
CA GLU A 180 13.77 -17.69 -13.72
C GLU A 180 13.74 -18.26 -12.30
N GLY A 181 13.88 -19.59 -12.19
CA GLY A 181 14.15 -20.27 -10.93
C GLY A 181 12.95 -20.80 -10.14
N SER A 182 13.24 -21.35 -8.96
CA SER A 182 12.22 -21.80 -8.00
C SER A 182 11.71 -20.61 -7.20
N ASN A 183 10.41 -20.32 -7.36
CA ASN A 183 9.75 -19.23 -6.66
C ASN A 183 9.15 -19.74 -5.35
N GLU A 184 9.67 -19.25 -4.22
CA GLU A 184 9.19 -19.65 -2.89
C GLU A 184 8.72 -18.44 -2.08
N LEU A 185 7.71 -18.68 -1.24
CA LEU A 185 7.21 -17.72 -0.28
C LEU A 185 7.61 -18.18 1.12
N TRP A 186 8.52 -17.43 1.75
CA TRP A 186 8.98 -17.71 3.10
C TRP A 186 8.19 -16.87 4.09
N ILE A 187 7.53 -17.53 5.05
CA ILE A 187 6.74 -16.88 6.08
C ILE A 187 7.41 -17.12 7.41
N PHE A 188 7.81 -16.04 8.06
CA PHE A 188 8.34 -16.07 9.43
C PHE A 188 7.27 -15.53 10.36
N VAL A 189 7.13 -16.18 11.51
CA VAL A 189 6.18 -15.80 12.55
C VAL A 189 6.93 -15.74 13.87
N ASP A 190 6.70 -14.68 14.62
CA ASP A 190 7.24 -14.51 15.97
C ASP A 190 6.15 -13.99 16.91
N ALA A 191 6.28 -14.32 18.19
CA ALA A 191 5.35 -13.93 19.23
C ALA A 191 6.11 -13.56 20.51
N SER A 192 5.75 -12.40 21.06
CA SER A 192 6.22 -11.93 22.36
C SER A 192 5.04 -11.59 23.25
N ILE A 193 5.35 -11.24 24.51
CA ILE A 193 4.38 -10.68 25.45
C ILE A 193 3.75 -9.36 24.94
N LEU A 194 4.41 -8.67 23.99
CA LEU A 194 3.95 -7.39 23.48
C LEU A 194 3.07 -7.54 22.24
N ALA A 195 3.47 -8.40 21.30
CA ALA A 195 2.83 -8.54 20.00
C ALA A 195 3.13 -9.89 19.34
N LYS A 196 2.28 -10.26 18.39
CA LYS A 196 2.49 -11.35 17.43
C LYS A 196 2.70 -10.75 16.05
N THR A 197 3.72 -11.20 15.36
CA THR A 197 4.11 -10.69 14.05
C THR A 197 4.29 -11.82 13.05
N ALA A 198 3.89 -11.57 11.82
CA ALA A 198 4.23 -12.42 10.69
C ALA A 198 4.81 -11.54 9.59
N CYS A 199 5.85 -12.01 8.90
CA CYS A 199 6.40 -11.37 7.72
C CYS A 199 6.58 -12.40 6.61
N ALA A 200 6.32 -11.95 5.39
CA ALA A 200 6.43 -12.75 4.19
C ALA A 200 7.54 -12.18 3.31
N PHE A 201 8.40 -13.08 2.83
CA PHE A 201 9.50 -12.78 1.92
C PHE A 201 9.33 -13.62 0.67
N TYR A 202 9.57 -13.01 -0.48
CA TYR A 202 9.64 -13.71 -1.74
C TYR A 202 11.08 -14.05 -2.07
N THR A 203 11.37 -15.28 -2.47
CA THR A 203 12.69 -15.72 -2.94
C THR A 203 12.61 -16.37 -4.31
N SER A 204 13.55 -16.02 -5.17
CA SER A 204 13.89 -16.82 -6.35
C SER A 204 15.36 -17.21 -6.29
N SER A 205 15.63 -18.51 -6.36
CA SER A 205 16.98 -19.08 -6.46
C SER A 205 17.97 -18.54 -5.40
N MET A 206 17.48 -18.28 -4.18
CA MET A 206 18.25 -17.73 -3.06
C MET A 206 18.85 -16.33 -3.27
N THR A 207 18.41 -15.59 -4.29
CA THR A 207 18.77 -14.18 -4.48
C THR A 207 17.83 -13.27 -3.67
N ARG A 208 18.36 -12.09 -3.27
CA ARG A 208 17.80 -11.19 -2.24
C ARG A 208 16.27 -11.10 -2.23
N THR A 209 15.72 -11.34 -1.05
CA THR A 209 14.28 -11.41 -0.80
C THR A 209 13.74 -10.07 -0.27
N PRO A 210 12.93 -9.31 -1.03
CA PRO A 210 12.24 -8.17 -0.45
C PRO A 210 11.19 -8.64 0.55
N LEU A 211 11.00 -7.89 1.64
CA LEU A 211 9.82 -8.03 2.49
C LEU A 211 8.61 -7.61 1.65
N ILE A 212 7.68 -8.52 1.40
CA ILE A 212 6.51 -8.26 0.56
C ILE A 212 5.27 -7.90 1.38
N MET A 213 5.20 -8.43 2.61
CA MET A 213 4.10 -8.17 3.52
C MET A 213 4.53 -8.39 4.95
N GLY A 214 4.11 -7.50 5.84
CA GLY A 214 4.17 -7.67 7.28
C GLY A 214 2.77 -7.61 7.89
N LYS A 215 2.58 -8.28 9.02
CA LYS A 215 1.37 -8.11 9.82
C LYS A 215 1.72 -8.20 11.29
N THR A 216 1.31 -7.17 12.02
CA THR A 216 1.57 -7.06 13.46
C THR A 216 0.28 -6.86 14.21
N LYS A 217 0.04 -7.72 15.20
CA LYS A 217 -1.10 -7.64 16.12
C LYS A 217 -0.58 -7.54 17.55
N LEU A 218 -1.05 -6.55 18.30
CA LEU A 218 -0.73 -6.46 19.73
C LEU A 218 -1.26 -7.68 20.48
N ALA A 219 -0.47 -8.18 21.43
CA ALA A 219 -0.89 -9.28 22.30
C ALA A 219 -2.08 -8.85 23.16
N SER A 220 -3.02 -9.78 23.39
CA SER A 220 -4.15 -9.53 24.29
C SER A 220 -3.66 -9.43 25.73
N LYS A 221 -4.21 -8.49 26.51
CA LYS A 221 -3.97 -8.42 27.96
C LYS A 221 -4.83 -9.40 28.75
N HIS A 222 -5.97 -9.82 28.21
CA HIS A 222 -6.98 -10.61 28.94
C HIS A 222 -6.81 -12.13 28.81
N ARG A 223 -5.79 -12.60 28.08
CA ARG A 223 -5.54 -14.02 27.89
C ARG A 223 -4.04 -14.25 27.94
N ALA A 224 -3.59 -14.99 28.97
CA ALA A 224 -2.23 -15.49 29.01
C ALA A 224 -1.98 -16.28 27.71
N LEU A 225 -0.99 -15.84 26.96
CA LEU A 225 -0.52 -16.57 25.80
C LEU A 225 0.48 -17.59 26.34
N THR A 226 0.08 -18.85 26.37
CA THR A 226 1.04 -19.96 26.47
C THR A 226 1.83 -19.94 25.17
N ILE A 227 3.10 -19.54 25.25
CA ILE A 227 4.08 -19.73 24.18
C ILE A 227 4.60 -21.15 24.32
#